data_AF-Q4DNJ5-F1
#
_entry.id   AF-Q4DNJ5-F1
#
_cell.length_a   1.000
_cell.length_b   1.000
_cell.length_c   1.000
_cell.angle_alpha   90.00
_cell.angle_beta   90.00
_cell.angle_gamma   90.00
#
_symmetry.space_group_name_H-M   'P 1'
#
loop_
_entity.id
_entity.type
_entity.pdbx_description
1 polymer ?
#
loop_
_entity_poly.entity_id
_entity_poly.type
_entity_poly.pdbx_seq_one_letter_code
_entity_poly.pdbx_strand_id
1 'polypeptide(L)'
;MRRILYDPVAYALIAVAKARPKYPGLSLEESALKFMALHMKCFNEKNTAIQAEQYKANFEKFLKRATLYRSMTEASEDVVKEEEFLKLCREWEMASDKTHGDVSSLVHLRSVD
;
A
#
# COMPACT_ATOMS: atom_id res chain seq x y z
N MET A 1 -6.84 -29.26 3.32
CA MET A 1 -7.37 -27.88 3.18
C MET A 1 -6.64 -26.84 4.05
N ARG A 2 -6.35 -27.12 5.33
CA ARG A 2 -5.71 -26.15 6.25
C ARG A 2 -4.37 -25.56 5.76
N ARG A 3 -3.41 -26.37 5.27
CA ARG A 3 -2.08 -25.87 4.85
C ARG A 3 -2.13 -24.81 3.74
N ILE A 4 -3.02 -24.96 2.76
CA ILE A 4 -3.12 -24.05 1.61
C ILE A 4 -3.61 -22.67 2.03
N LEU A 5 -4.51 -22.56 3.02
CA LEU A 5 -4.99 -21.25 3.50
C LEU A 5 -3.94 -20.53 4.36
N TYR A 6 -3.14 -21.29 5.11
CA TYR A 6 -2.09 -20.69 5.94
C TYR A 6 -1.00 -20.05 5.09
N ASP A 7 -0.75 -20.55 3.88
CA ASP A 7 0.39 -20.12 3.08
C ASP A 7 0.24 -18.67 2.56
N PRO A 8 -0.86 -18.27 1.87
CA PRO A 8 -1.04 -16.89 1.43
C PRO A 8 -1.10 -15.89 2.58
N VAL A 9 -1.74 -16.27 3.69
CA VAL A 9 -1.84 -15.41 4.88
C VAL A 9 -0.48 -15.25 5.55
N ALA A 10 0.29 -16.34 5.68
CA ALA A 10 1.65 -16.28 6.22
C ALA A 10 2.57 -15.43 5.32
N TYR A 11 2.50 -15.60 4.01
CA TYR A 11 3.25 -14.75 3.07
C TYR A 11 2.85 -13.28 3.19
N ALA A 12 1.56 -12.98 3.31
CA ALA A 12 1.08 -11.61 3.50
C ALA A 12 1.57 -11.01 4.84
N LEU A 13 1.57 -11.78 5.93
CA LEU A 13 2.11 -11.34 7.22
C LEU A 13 3.62 -11.09 7.17
N ILE A 14 4.38 -11.98 6.51
CA ILE A 14 5.81 -11.79 6.27
C ILE A 14 6.04 -10.52 5.43
N ALA A 15 5.21 -10.29 4.41
CA ALA A 15 5.28 -9.11 3.57
C ALA A 15 4.98 -7.82 4.36
N VAL A 16 3.97 -7.82 5.23
CA VAL A 16 3.73 -6.71 6.18
C VAL A 16 4.95 -6.48 7.06
N ALA A 17 5.55 -7.56 7.59
CA ALA A 17 6.70 -7.44 8.46
C ALA A 17 7.91 -6.82 7.75
N LYS A 18 8.15 -7.21 6.49
CA LYS A 18 9.22 -6.61 5.67
C LYS A 18 8.92 -5.17 5.26
N ALA A 19 7.68 -4.91 4.85
CA ALA A 19 7.29 -3.62 4.28
C ALA A 19 6.99 -2.55 5.34
N ARG A 20 6.64 -2.94 6.58
CA ARG A 20 6.25 -2.03 7.68
C ARG A 20 5.30 -0.91 7.22
N PRO A 21 4.15 -1.23 6.62
CA PRO A 21 3.30 -0.23 5.99
C PRO A 21 2.63 0.70 7.01
N LYS A 22 2.72 2.01 6.80
CA LYS A 22 1.93 3.04 7.46
C LYS A 22 1.31 3.97 6.42
N TYR A 23 0.05 3.71 6.08
CA TYR A 23 -0.68 4.53 5.12
C TYR A 23 -1.05 5.90 5.74
N PRO A 24 -0.92 7.01 4.99
CA PRO A 24 -1.37 8.33 5.44
C PRO A 24 -2.85 8.32 5.84
N GLY A 25 -3.19 8.85 7.02
CA GLY A 25 -4.58 8.88 7.51
C GLY A 25 -5.15 7.58 8.09
N LEU A 26 -4.41 6.46 8.08
CA LEU A 26 -4.83 5.19 8.71
C LEU A 26 -4.03 4.87 9.97
N SER A 27 -4.60 4.08 10.90
CA SER A 27 -3.83 3.48 12.00
C SER A 27 -2.79 2.48 11.47
N LEU A 28 -1.87 2.05 12.33
CA LEU A 28 -0.91 0.99 11.97
C LEU A 28 -1.63 -0.33 11.67
N GLU A 29 -2.61 -0.68 12.49
CA GLU A 29 -3.44 -1.87 12.33
C GLU A 29 -4.24 -1.82 11.03
N GLU A 30 -4.88 -0.70 10.73
CA GLU A 30 -5.62 -0.50 9.47
C GLU A 30 -4.69 -0.59 8.26
N SER A 31 -3.50 0.00 8.35
CA SER A 31 -2.49 -0.06 7.29
C SER A 31 -2.03 -1.50 7.04
N ALA A 32 -1.75 -2.26 8.11
CA ALA A 32 -1.35 -3.66 8.02
C ALA A 32 -2.45 -4.54 7.44
N LEU A 33 -3.69 -4.40 7.93
CA LEU A 33 -4.83 -5.18 7.44
C LEU A 33 -5.13 -4.91 5.97
N LYS A 34 -5.11 -3.64 5.54
CA LYS A 34 -5.32 -3.29 4.12
C LYS A 34 -4.16 -3.75 3.24
N PHE A 35 -2.93 -3.66 3.73
CA PHE A 35 -1.76 -4.22 3.04
C PHE A 35 -1.92 -5.71 2.82
N MET A 36 -2.29 -6.48 3.85
CA MET A 36 -2.52 -7.92 3.73
C MET A 36 -3.61 -8.24 2.71
N ALA A 37 -4.75 -7.53 2.79
CA ALA A 37 -5.87 -7.74 1.88
C ALA A 37 -5.47 -7.48 0.41
N LEU A 38 -4.74 -6.39 0.14
CA LEU A 38 -4.26 -6.07 -1.21
C LEU A 38 -3.18 -7.04 -1.68
N HIS A 39 -2.27 -7.45 -0.80
CA HIS A 39 -1.26 -8.47 -1.09
C HIS A 39 -1.93 -9.79 -1.49
N MET A 40 -2.87 -10.28 -0.69
CA MET A 40 -3.60 -11.52 -0.98
C MET A 40 -4.41 -11.43 -2.27
N LYS A 41 -5.01 -10.27 -2.58
CA LYS A 41 -5.69 -10.03 -3.86
C LYS A 41 -4.71 -10.03 -5.03
N CYS A 42 -3.56 -9.37 -4.90
CA CYS A 42 -2.54 -9.26 -5.95
C CYS A 42 -1.92 -10.61 -6.32
N PHE A 43 -1.60 -11.43 -5.31
CA PHE A 43 -0.93 -12.73 -5.48
C PHE A 43 -1.88 -13.93 -5.54
N ASN A 44 -3.17 -13.70 -5.79
CA ASN A 44 -4.14 -14.78 -5.97
C ASN A 44 -3.99 -15.42 -7.36
N GLU A 45 -3.57 -16.68 -7.40
CA GLU A 45 -3.39 -17.46 -8.65
C GLU A 45 -4.67 -17.62 -9.47
N LYS A 46 -5.84 -17.40 -8.86
CA LYS A 46 -7.15 -17.49 -9.54
C LYS A 46 -7.54 -16.22 -10.29
N ASN A 47 -6.73 -15.16 -10.23
CA ASN A 47 -7.02 -13.93 -10.94
C ASN A 47 -6.95 -14.13 -12.45
N THR A 48 -7.91 -13.56 -13.17
CA THR A 48 -7.75 -13.34 -14.62
C THR A 48 -6.61 -12.35 -14.88
N ALA A 49 -6.08 -12.32 -16.11
CA ALA A 49 -4.99 -11.41 -16.48
C ALA A 49 -5.31 -9.93 -16.16
N ILE A 50 -6.53 -9.50 -16.49
CA ILE A 50 -7.00 -8.13 -16.23
C ILE A 50 -7.09 -7.84 -14.72
N GLN A 51 -7.63 -8.78 -13.94
CA GLN A 51 -7.70 -8.63 -12.47
C GLN A 51 -6.31 -8.57 -11.84
N ALA A 52 -5.38 -9.41 -12.30
CA ALA A 52 -4.01 -9.44 -11.80
C ALA A 52 -3.31 -8.10 -12.04
N GLU A 53 -3.45 -7.52 -13.24
CA GLU A 53 -2.90 -6.21 -13.57
C GLU A 53 -3.48 -5.10 -12.69
N GLN A 54 -4.81 -5.06 -12.55
CA GLN A 54 -5.47 -4.05 -11.73
C GLN A 54 -5.11 -4.16 -10.25
N TYR A 55 -5.08 -5.38 -9.68
CA TYR A 55 -4.69 -5.57 -8.29
C TYR A 55 -3.22 -5.25 -8.05
N LYS A 56 -2.34 -5.58 -9.00
CA LYS A 56 -0.93 -5.19 -8.94
C LYS A 56 -0.76 -3.68 -8.89
N ALA A 57 -1.44 -2.95 -9.79
CA ALA A 57 -1.41 -1.48 -9.78
C ALA A 57 -1.94 -0.89 -8.46
N ASN A 58 -3.04 -1.44 -7.92
CA ASN A 58 -3.61 -0.98 -6.65
C ASN A 58 -2.66 -1.28 -5.48
N PHE A 59 -2.03 -2.45 -5.46
CA PHE A 59 -1.07 -2.85 -4.42
C PHE A 59 0.20 -2.00 -4.46
N GLU A 60 0.80 -1.76 -5.63
CA GLU A 60 1.98 -0.92 -5.79
C GLU A 60 1.71 0.53 -5.37
N LYS A 61 0.55 1.08 -5.77
CA LYS A 61 0.12 2.42 -5.35
C LYS A 61 -0.10 2.48 -3.84
N PHE A 62 -0.67 1.43 -3.23
CA PHE A 62 -0.81 1.37 -1.78
C PHE A 62 0.55 1.33 -1.09
N LEU A 63 1.43 0.42 -1.52
CA LEU A 63 2.76 0.22 -0.96
C LEU A 63 3.57 1.51 -1.02
N LYS A 64 3.64 2.19 -2.17
CA LYS A 64 4.36 3.46 -2.32
C LYS A 64 3.93 4.47 -1.26
N ARG A 65 2.62 4.68 -1.12
CA ARG A 65 2.05 5.64 -0.15
C ARG A 65 2.28 5.19 1.29
N ALA A 66 2.12 3.90 1.58
CA ALA A 66 2.32 3.34 2.91
C ALA A 66 3.77 3.34 3.40
N THR A 67 4.73 3.55 2.50
CA THR A 67 6.16 3.58 2.83
C THR A 67 6.77 4.96 2.67
N LEU A 68 5.97 5.97 2.32
CA LEU A 68 6.41 7.34 2.10
C LEU A 68 7.12 7.93 3.33
N TYR A 69 6.68 7.54 4.53
CA TYR A 69 7.30 7.99 5.78
C TYR A 69 8.80 7.67 5.86
N ARG A 70 9.26 6.57 5.22
CA ARG A 70 10.69 6.23 5.21
C ARG A 70 11.50 7.23 4.41
N SER A 71 11.05 7.53 3.19
CA SER A 71 11.68 8.54 2.35
C SER A 71 11.62 9.92 3.00
N MET A 72 10.54 10.22 3.74
CA MET A 72 10.45 11.46 4.52
C MET A 72 11.48 11.50 5.66
N THR A 73 11.65 10.42 6.41
CA THR A 73 12.67 10.33 7.47
C THR A 73 14.07 10.52 6.89
N GLU A 74 14.40 9.80 5.82
CA GLU A 74 15.69 9.91 5.12
C GLU A 74 15.95 11.31 4.56
N ALA A 75 14.92 11.97 4.03
CA ALA A 75 15.04 13.35 3.53
C ALA A 75 15.12 14.39 4.65
N SER A 76 14.52 14.12 5.81
CA SER A 76 14.55 15.03 6.96
C SER A 76 15.91 15.09 7.68
N GLU A 77 16.73 14.05 7.51
CA GLU A 77 18.06 13.96 8.12
C GLU A 77 19.12 14.79 7.35
N ASP A 78 18.81 15.21 6.12
CA ASP A 78 19.73 15.92 5.23
C ASP A 78 19.20 17.31 4.87
N VAL A 79 19.87 18.36 5.35
CA VAL A 79 19.49 19.78 5.09
C VAL A 79 19.45 20.09 3.59
N VAL A 80 20.25 19.40 2.77
CA VAL A 80 20.27 19.60 1.30
C VAL A 80 18.97 19.13 0.66
N LYS A 81 18.21 18.25 1.30
CA LYS A 81 16.98 17.64 0.78
C LYS A 81 15.70 18.33 1.26
N GLU A 82 15.77 19.56 1.77
CA GLU A 82 14.60 20.28 2.29
C GLU A 82 13.46 20.36 1.26
N GLU A 83 13.75 20.70 0.00
CA GLU A 83 12.73 20.75 -1.07
C GLU A 83 12.09 19.37 -1.35
N GLU A 84 12.90 18.31 -1.32
CA GLU A 84 12.43 16.93 -1.50
C GLU A 84 11.55 16.52 -0.32
N PHE A 85 11.97 16.83 0.91
CA PHE A 85 11.19 16.58 2.11
C PHE A 85 9.83 17.28 2.05
N LEU A 86 9.79 18.56 1.70
CA LEU A 86 8.53 19.32 1.54
C LEU A 86 7.63 18.73 0.44
N LYS A 87 8.21 18.20 -0.64
CA LYS A 87 7.45 17.49 -1.68
C LYS A 87 6.83 16.20 -1.16
N LEU A 88 7.57 15.43 -0.37
CA LEU A 88 7.07 14.20 0.25
C LEU A 88 5.98 14.49 1.29
N CYS A 89 6.11 15.57 2.08
CA CYS A 89 5.05 16.03 2.99
C CYS A 89 3.74 16.33 2.24
N ARG A 90 3.81 17.03 1.10
CA ARG A 90 2.62 17.28 0.26
C ARG A 90 2.03 15.97 -0.29
N GLU A 91 2.85 15.02 -0.72
CA GLU A 91 2.36 13.70 -1.16
C GLU A 91 1.68 12.94 -0.01
N TRP A 92 2.20 13.05 1.21
CA TRP A 92 1.59 12.47 2.41
C TRP A 92 0.22 13.09 2.70
N GLU A 93 0.13 14.42 2.71
CA GLU A 93 -1.11 15.17 2.95
C GLU A 93 -2.17 14.81 1.91
N MET A 94 -1.82 14.84 0.62
CA MET A 94 -2.74 14.46 -0.46
C MET A 94 -3.23 13.01 -0.36
N ALA A 95 -2.38 12.09 0.12
CA ALA A 95 -2.76 10.70 0.32
C ALA A 95 -3.59 10.49 1.60
N SER A 96 -3.48 11.38 2.58
CA SER A 96 -4.28 11.36 3.81
C SER A 96 -5.67 11.97 3.61
N ASP A 97 -5.81 12.83 2.61
CA ASP A 97 -7.08 13.47 2.28
C ASP A 97 -8.07 12.46 1.69
N LYS A 98 -9.21 12.31 2.39
CA LYS A 98 -10.31 11.44 1.98
C LYS A 98 -10.98 11.89 0.68
N THR A 99 -10.79 13.14 0.27
CA THR A 99 -11.42 13.70 -0.94
C THR A 99 -10.64 13.39 -2.22
N HIS A 100 -9.31 13.34 -2.18
CA HIS A 100 -8.47 13.34 -3.38
C HIS A 100 -7.81 12.00 -3.75
N GLY A 101 -7.97 10.96 -2.93
CA GLY A 101 -7.36 9.67 -3.27
C GLY A 101 -7.49 8.60 -2.21
N ASP A 102 -8.67 8.55 -1.57
CA ASP A 102 -8.96 7.63 -0.47
C ASP A 102 -8.53 6.20 -0.81
N VAL A 103 -7.99 5.52 0.19
CA VAL A 103 -7.58 4.12 0.14
C VAL A 103 -8.70 3.20 -0.35
N SER A 104 -9.96 3.59 -0.17
CA SER A 104 -11.14 2.86 -0.65
C SER A 104 -11.12 2.64 -2.18
N SER A 105 -10.58 3.59 -2.95
CA SER A 105 -10.42 3.45 -4.40
C SER A 105 -9.48 2.31 -4.80
N LEU A 106 -8.57 1.90 -3.91
CA LEU A 106 -7.61 0.81 -4.16
C LEU A 106 -8.20 -0.56 -3.85
N VAL A 107 -9.34 -0.62 -3.14
CA VAL A 107 -9.96 -1.88 -2.71
C VAL A 107 -10.80 -2.51 -3.84
N HIS A 108 -11.36 -1.68 -4.71
CA HIS A 108 -12.25 -2.08 -5.79
C HIS A 108 -11.52 -2.12 -7.13
N LEU A 109 -11.92 -3.08 -7.96
CA LEU A 109 -11.49 -3.16 -9.36
C LEU A 109 -12.27 -2.12 -10.17
N ARG A 110 -11.63 -1.60 -11.21
CA ARG A 110 -12.28 -0.75 -12.21
C ARG A 110 -13.15 -1.64 -13.10
N SER A 111 -14.35 -1.16 -13.41
CA SER A 111 -15.20 -1.77 -14.44
C SER A 111 -14.42 -1.81 -15.77
N VAL A 112 -14.46 -2.97 -16.42
CA VAL A 112 -13.94 -3.15 -17.77
C VAL A 112 -15.14 -2.99 -18.69
N ASP A 113 -15.13 -1.96 -19.51
CA ASP A 113 -16.13 -1.75 -20.57
C ASP A 113 -15.92 -2.73 -21.73
#